data_AF-A0A944XAS6-F1
#
_entry.id   AF-A0A944XAS6-F1
#
_cell.length_a   1.000
_cell.length_b   1.000
_cell.length_c   1.000
_cell.angle_alpha   90.00
_cell.angle_beta   90.00
_cell.angle_gamma   90.00
#
_symmetry.space_group_name_H-M   'P 1'
#
loop_
_entity.id
_entity.type
_entity.pdbx_description
1 polymer ?
#
loop_
_entity_poly.entity_id
_entity_poly.type
_entity_poly.pdbx_seq_one_letter_code
_entity_poly.pdbx_strand_id
1 'polypeptide(L)'
;MWRLQLFVVVAALGLQLAPAEAAGFQVQQDQVSVRQARLLSALYPGLGQLATGHRERGTAMIVGHTAFLVAWLSSNSDYGTHEKQFKLETARYLALREGGSFGEADEAWARLTDRKDDLDRSHTMRTAFGALSVALYTYNLVDVLLLDGVEPAAQRVSLAPQTIGEAPGLALVARW
;
A
#
# COMPACT_ATOMS: atom_id res chain seq x y z
N MET A 1 1.15 28.76 -13.31
CA MET A 1 2.05 28.31 -12.22
C MET A 1 1.21 27.55 -11.19
N TRP A 2 1.05 26.24 -11.34
CA TRP A 2 0.25 25.42 -10.42
C TRP A 2 1.18 24.52 -9.61
N ARG A 3 1.09 24.66 -8.30
CA ARG A 3 1.87 23.96 -7.29
C ARG A 3 1.33 22.54 -7.16
N LEU A 4 2.13 21.53 -7.51
CA LEU A 4 1.92 20.16 -7.03
C LEU A 4 2.12 20.16 -5.51
N GLN A 5 1.03 20.18 -4.75
CA GLN A 5 1.07 19.88 -3.32
C GLN A 5 1.09 18.36 -3.18
N LEU A 6 2.28 17.81 -3.02
CA LEU A 6 2.53 16.41 -2.72
C LEU A 6 2.04 16.15 -1.29
N PHE A 7 0.87 15.51 -1.14
CA PHE A 7 0.43 15.00 0.15
C PHE A 7 1.22 13.73 0.47
N VAL A 8 2.31 13.89 1.23
CA VAL A 8 3.02 12.79 1.87
C VAL A 8 2.29 12.47 3.18
N VAL A 9 1.43 11.45 3.16
CA VAL A 9 0.87 10.88 4.39
C VAL A 9 1.90 9.89 4.93
N VAL A 10 2.79 10.39 5.80
CA VAL A 10 3.60 9.53 6.66
C VAL A 10 2.70 9.10 7.82
N ALA A 11 2.15 7.89 7.73
CA ALA A 11 1.55 7.22 8.86
C ALA A 11 2.66 6.74 9.80
N ALA A 12 3.20 7.67 10.61
CA ALA A 12 4.08 7.35 11.71
C ALA A 12 3.25 6.77 12.87
N LEU A 13 2.91 5.48 12.80
CA LEU A 13 2.55 4.71 13.99
C LEU A 13 3.82 4.14 14.64
N GLY A 14 4.71 5.05 15.05
CA GLY A 14 5.82 4.75 15.93
C GLY A 14 5.37 4.93 17.37
N LEU A 15 4.64 3.95 17.93
CA LEU A 15 4.38 3.91 19.37
C LEU A 15 5.62 3.32 20.06
N GLN A 16 6.64 4.15 20.27
CA GLN A 16 7.71 3.87 21.23
C GLN A 16 7.40 4.60 22.53
N LEU A 17 6.99 3.85 23.56
CA LEU A 17 7.09 4.26 24.95
C LEU A 17 7.80 3.13 25.71
N ALA A 18 8.96 3.48 26.25
CA ALA A 18 9.84 2.63 27.06
C ALA A 18 9.44 2.70 28.56
N PRO A 19 10.06 1.92 29.47
CA PRO A 19 9.36 0.98 30.35
C PRO A 19 9.15 1.52 31.79
N ALA A 20 8.25 0.89 32.54
CA ALA A 20 8.18 1.01 34.00
C ALA A 20 8.00 -0.37 34.63
N GLU A 21 8.89 -0.71 35.56
CA GLU A 21 8.95 -1.95 36.35
C GLU A 21 7.72 -2.15 37.25
N ALA A 22 7.18 -3.37 37.30
CA ALA A 22 6.86 -4.13 38.53
C ALA A 22 5.86 -5.26 38.24
N ALA A 23 6.03 -6.35 38.99
CA ALA A 23 5.27 -7.61 39.00
C ALA A 23 5.47 -8.51 37.76
N GLY A 24 5.77 -9.78 38.00
CA GLY A 24 6.07 -10.77 36.96
C GLY A 24 5.00 -10.82 35.88
N PHE A 25 5.27 -10.19 34.75
CA PHE A 25 4.44 -10.31 33.56
C PHE A 25 4.78 -11.62 32.87
N GLN A 26 3.93 -12.64 33.04
CA GLN A 26 3.71 -13.59 31.96
C GLN A 26 3.15 -12.76 30.80
N VAL A 27 4.01 -12.43 29.84
CA VAL A 27 3.55 -11.95 28.53
C VAL A 27 2.84 -13.14 27.89
N GLN A 28 1.54 -13.27 28.17
CA GLN A 28 0.64 -14.09 27.38
C GLN A 28 0.57 -13.42 26.01
N GLN A 29 1.53 -13.72 25.15
CA GLN A 29 1.34 -13.51 23.73
C GLN A 29 0.31 -14.53 23.32
N ASP A 30 -0.94 -14.10 23.19
CA ASP A 30 -1.96 -14.85 22.46
C ASP A 30 -1.41 -15.10 21.06
N GLN A 31 -0.78 -16.25 20.88
CA GLN A 31 -0.23 -16.65 19.60
C GLN A 31 -1.41 -16.83 18.66
N VAL A 32 -1.55 -15.91 17.70
CA VAL A 32 -2.56 -16.01 16.65
C VAL A 32 -2.31 -17.29 15.89
N SER A 33 -3.33 -18.12 15.76
CA SER A 33 -3.20 -19.38 15.02
C SER A 33 -2.86 -19.11 13.55
N VAL A 34 -2.08 -20.00 12.93
CA VAL A 34 -1.75 -19.92 11.49
C VAL A 34 -3.00 -19.79 10.62
N ARG A 35 -4.11 -20.44 11.01
CA ARG A 35 -5.39 -20.31 10.30
C ARG A 35 -5.98 -18.90 10.38
N GLN A 36 -5.96 -18.27 11.56
CA GLN A 36 -6.40 -16.89 11.73
C GLN A 36 -5.49 -15.94 10.95
N ALA A 37 -4.18 -16.15 10.98
CA ALA A 37 -3.24 -15.34 10.21
C ALA A 37 -3.49 -15.46 8.69
N ARG A 38 -3.75 -16.66 8.18
CA ARG A 38 -4.15 -16.86 6.77
C ARG A 38 -5.43 -16.12 6.40
N LEU A 39 -6.44 -16.15 7.28
CA LEU A 39 -7.69 -15.41 7.07
C LEU A 39 -7.44 -13.89 7.04
N LEU A 40 -6.61 -13.38 7.96
CA LEU A 40 -6.23 -11.97 7.98
C LEU A 40 -5.51 -11.55 6.70
N SER A 41 -4.54 -12.33 6.22
CA SER A 41 -3.85 -12.05 4.96
C SER A 41 -4.75 -12.18 3.73
N ALA A 42 -5.80 -13.01 3.79
CA ALA A 42 -6.81 -13.08 2.72
C ALA A 42 -7.70 -11.83 2.72
N LEU A 43 -8.02 -11.26 3.88
CA LEU A 43 -8.78 -10.01 3.98
C LEU A 43 -7.97 -8.82 3.46
N TYR A 44 -6.69 -8.74 3.83
CA TYR A 44 -5.82 -7.67 3.36
C TYR A 44 -4.34 -8.09 3.37
N PRO A 45 -3.57 -7.78 2.31
CA PRO A 45 -2.16 -8.14 2.26
C PRO A 45 -1.37 -7.62 3.45
N GLY A 46 -0.58 -8.51 4.07
CA GLY A 46 0.30 -8.16 5.19
C GLY A 46 -0.29 -8.28 6.59
N LEU A 47 -1.62 -8.39 6.76
CA LEU A 47 -2.21 -8.47 8.11
C LEU A 47 -1.84 -9.75 8.86
N GLY A 48 -1.85 -10.91 8.20
CA GLY A 48 -1.45 -12.17 8.83
C GLY A 48 0.04 -12.21 9.19
N GLN A 49 0.90 -11.66 8.34
CA GLN A 49 2.32 -11.51 8.62
C GLN A 49 2.55 -10.58 9.83
N LEU A 50 1.81 -9.47 9.92
CA LEU A 50 1.89 -8.56 11.05
C LEU A 50 1.43 -9.24 12.36
N ALA A 51 0.34 -10.01 12.29
CA ALA A 51 -0.23 -10.74 13.43
C ALA A 51 0.69 -11.86 13.96
N THR A 52 1.57 -12.40 13.12
CA THR A 52 2.49 -13.52 13.46
C THR A 52 3.91 -13.06 13.80
N GLY A 53 4.13 -11.73 13.87
CA GLY A 53 5.40 -11.13 14.29
C GLY A 53 6.32 -10.70 13.14
N HIS A 54 5.97 -11.00 11.89
CA HIS A 54 6.70 -10.56 10.69
C HIS A 54 6.43 -9.08 10.36
N ARG A 55 6.84 -8.17 11.26
CA ARG A 55 6.49 -6.73 11.22
C ARG A 55 6.95 -6.02 9.95
N GLU A 56 8.19 -6.26 9.51
CA GLU A 56 8.74 -5.59 8.32
C GLU A 56 7.98 -6.01 7.07
N ARG A 57 7.79 -7.33 6.89
CA ARG A 57 7.09 -7.90 5.73
C ARG A 57 5.62 -7.51 5.70
N GLY A 58 4.94 -7.61 6.85
CA GLY A 58 3.54 -7.22 6.99
C GLY A 58 3.33 -5.75 6.70
N THR A 59 4.17 -4.87 7.26
CA THR A 59 4.10 -3.43 7.00
C THR A 59 4.37 -3.10 5.54
N ALA A 60 5.40 -3.71 4.92
CA ALA A 60 5.73 -3.47 3.52
C ALA A 60 4.56 -3.87 2.59
N MET A 61 3.91 -5.01 2.85
CA MET A 61 2.74 -5.46 2.11
C MET A 61 1.55 -4.51 2.25
N ILE A 62 1.25 -4.09 3.49
CA ILE A 62 0.15 -3.17 3.76
C ILE A 62 0.39 -1.84 3.04
N VAL A 63 1.57 -1.24 3.23
CA VAL A 63 1.92 0.07 2.65
C VAL A 63 1.93 -0.01 1.13
N GLY A 64 2.57 -1.03 0.56
CA GLY A 64 2.64 -1.22 -0.89
C GLY A 64 1.27 -1.42 -1.52
N HIS A 65 0.44 -2.28 -0.93
CA HIS A 65 -0.90 -2.54 -1.46
C HIS A 65 -1.80 -1.31 -1.35
N THR A 66 -1.73 -0.59 -0.22
CA THR A 66 -2.47 0.67 -0.03
C THR A 66 -2.04 1.71 -1.06
N ALA A 67 -0.74 1.88 -1.28
CA ALA A 67 -0.21 2.84 -2.24
C ALA A 67 -0.69 2.53 -3.68
N PHE A 68 -0.61 1.28 -4.12
CA PHE A 68 -1.11 0.87 -5.43
C PHE A 68 -2.63 1.03 -5.54
N LEU A 69 -3.38 0.69 -4.50
CA LEU A 69 -4.84 0.82 -4.50
C LEU A 69 -5.26 2.30 -4.58
N VAL A 70 -4.62 3.18 -3.82
CA VAL A 70 -4.88 4.63 -3.88
C VAL A 70 -4.53 5.20 -5.25
N ALA A 71 -3.36 4.84 -5.80
CA ALA A 71 -2.96 5.28 -7.14
C ALA A 71 -3.93 4.77 -8.23
N TRP A 72 -4.41 3.53 -8.09
CA TRP A 72 -5.43 2.97 -8.97
C TRP A 72 -6.77 3.69 -8.87
N LEU A 73 -7.26 3.96 -7.66
CA LEU A 73 -8.51 4.69 -7.45
C LEU A 73 -8.43 6.13 -7.98
N SER A 74 -7.31 6.81 -7.74
CA SER A 74 -7.07 8.15 -8.27
C SER A 74 -7.08 8.14 -9.80
N SER A 75 -6.27 7.29 -10.43
CA SER A 75 -6.20 7.20 -11.89
C SER A 75 -7.52 6.77 -12.54
N ASN A 76 -8.32 5.94 -11.85
CA ASN A 76 -9.66 5.59 -12.32
C ASN A 76 -10.63 6.78 -12.27
N SER A 77 -10.55 7.60 -11.22
CA SER A 77 -11.32 8.85 -11.11
C SER A 77 -10.90 9.86 -12.19
N ASP A 78 -9.59 10.04 -12.39
CA ASP A 78 -9.04 10.95 -13.39
C ASP A 78 -9.43 10.53 -14.80
N TYR A 79 -9.35 9.23 -15.11
CA TYR A 79 -9.78 8.68 -16.40
C TYR A 79 -11.23 9.07 -16.74
N GLY A 80 -12.15 8.93 -15.78
CA GLY A 80 -13.55 9.31 -15.99
C GLY A 80 -13.75 10.81 -16.24
N THR A 81 -12.89 11.66 -15.69
CA THR A 81 -12.91 13.11 -15.94
C THR A 81 -12.33 13.45 -17.30
N HIS A 82 -11.17 12.87 -17.65
CA HIS A 82 -10.55 13.07 -18.96
C HIS A 82 -11.41 12.54 -20.10
N GLU A 83 -12.10 11.42 -19.91
CA GLU A 83 -13.01 10.86 -20.92
C GLU A 83 -14.16 11.84 -21.24
N LYS A 84 -14.74 12.46 -20.20
CA LYS A 84 -15.80 13.47 -20.37
C LYS A 84 -15.28 14.71 -21.10
N GLN A 85 -14.08 15.19 -20.73
CA GLN A 85 -13.47 16.36 -21.38
C GLN A 85 -13.11 16.07 -22.84
N PHE A 86 -12.57 14.89 -23.13
CA PHE A 86 -12.27 14.46 -24.48
C PHE A 86 -13.54 14.39 -25.35
N LYS A 87 -14.64 13.82 -24.83
CA LYS A 87 -15.94 13.81 -25.52
C LYS A 87 -16.48 15.22 -25.79
N LEU A 88 -16.37 16.12 -24.82
CA LEU A 88 -16.79 17.52 -24.97
C LEU A 88 -15.99 18.24 -26.06
N GLU A 89 -14.66 18.14 -26.04
CA GLU A 89 -13.79 18.77 -27.04
C GLU A 89 -13.95 18.13 -28.43
N THR A 90 -14.19 16.83 -28.50
CA THR A 90 -14.53 16.15 -29.76
C THR A 90 -15.80 16.76 -30.37
N ALA A 91 -16.85 16.97 -29.57
CA ALA A 91 -18.09 17.59 -30.04
C ALA A 91 -17.87 19.03 -30.53
N ARG A 92 -17.05 19.82 -29.82
CA ARG A 92 -16.67 21.18 -30.24
C ARG A 92 -15.90 21.20 -31.54
N TYR A 93 -14.91 20.32 -31.70
CA TYR A 93 -14.14 20.19 -32.92
C TYR A 93 -15.03 19.81 -34.11
N LEU A 94 -15.93 18.83 -33.93
CA LEU A 94 -16.86 18.43 -34.98
C LEU A 94 -17.84 19.54 -35.37
N ALA A 95 -18.28 20.38 -34.44
CA ALA A 95 -19.14 21.53 -34.72
C ALA A 95 -18.43 22.60 -35.58
N LEU A 96 -17.11 22.76 -35.45
CA LEU A 96 -16.33 23.70 -36.28
C LEU A 96 -16.29 23.28 -37.76
N ARG A 97 -16.57 22.01 -38.07
CA ARG A 97 -16.64 21.51 -39.46
C ARG A 97 -17.78 22.17 -40.27
N GLU A 98 -18.80 22.70 -39.60
CA GLU A 98 -19.99 23.27 -40.23
C GLU A 98 -19.90 24.79 -40.48
N GLY A 99 -18.81 25.45 -40.08
CA GLY A 99 -18.65 26.90 -40.34
C GLY A 99 -17.50 27.62 -39.64
N GLY A 100 -16.52 26.92 -39.05
CA GLY A 100 -15.37 27.52 -38.36
C GLY A 100 -14.24 27.96 -39.28
N SER A 101 -13.37 28.84 -38.79
CA SER A 101 -12.13 29.21 -39.50
C SER A 101 -11.05 28.13 -39.37
N PHE A 102 -10.11 28.08 -40.32
CA PHE A 102 -8.98 27.15 -40.27
C PHE A 102 -8.12 27.30 -39.00
N GLY A 103 -7.89 28.53 -38.53
CA GLY A 103 -7.12 28.77 -37.30
C GLY A 103 -7.81 28.24 -36.05
N GLU A 104 -9.13 28.39 -35.95
CA GLU A 104 -9.91 27.83 -34.84
C GLU A 104 -9.92 26.29 -34.86
N ALA A 105 -9.89 25.69 -36.06
CA ALA A 105 -9.81 24.25 -36.22
C ALA A 105 -8.45 23.68 -35.78
N ASP A 106 -7.34 24.36 -36.09
CA ASP A 106 -5.99 23.97 -35.65
C ASP A 106 -5.84 24.06 -34.14
N GLU A 107 -6.33 25.13 -33.50
CA GLU A 107 -6.31 25.26 -32.05
C GLU A 107 -7.19 24.21 -31.37
N ALA A 108 -8.38 23.92 -31.94
CA ALA A 108 -9.26 22.88 -31.42
C ALA A 108 -8.64 21.49 -31.56
N TRP A 109 -7.93 21.22 -32.66
CA TRP A 109 -7.19 19.99 -32.87
C TRP A 109 -6.04 19.82 -31.88
N ALA A 110 -5.28 20.88 -31.61
CA ALA A 110 -4.23 20.87 -30.58
C ALA A 110 -4.80 20.52 -29.20
N ARG A 111 -5.89 21.21 -28.78
CA ARG A 111 -6.58 20.90 -27.52
C ARG A 111 -7.11 19.47 -27.47
N LEU A 112 -7.69 18.97 -28.56
CA LEU A 112 -8.20 17.61 -28.63
C LEU A 112 -7.09 16.57 -28.47
N THR A 113 -5.93 16.82 -29.08
CA THR A 113 -4.74 15.97 -28.96
C THR A 113 -4.23 15.95 -27.52
N ASP A 114 -4.11 17.11 -26.87
CA ASP A 114 -3.72 17.19 -25.45
C ASP A 114 -4.68 16.39 -24.55
N ARG A 115 -6.00 16.50 -24.80
CA ARG A 115 -7.00 15.73 -24.04
C ARG A 115 -6.93 14.23 -24.28
N LYS A 116 -6.58 13.81 -25.50
CA LYS A 116 -6.34 12.41 -25.82
C LYS A 116 -5.13 11.88 -25.04
N ASP A 117 -4.04 12.64 -25.01
CA ASP A 117 -2.83 12.23 -24.30
C ASP A 117 -3.05 12.10 -22.79
N ASP A 118 -3.81 13.03 -22.19
CA ASP A 118 -4.24 12.94 -20.79
C ASP A 118 -5.09 11.68 -20.52
N LEU A 119 -6.02 11.37 -21.44
CA LEU A 119 -6.86 10.18 -21.36
C LEU A 119 -6.05 8.88 -21.47
N ASP A 120 -5.14 8.79 -22.44
CA ASP A 120 -4.29 7.63 -22.66
C ASP A 120 -3.33 7.41 -21.48
N ARG A 121 -2.81 8.49 -20.89
CA ARG A 121 -1.98 8.44 -19.68
C ARG A 121 -2.76 7.91 -18.48
N SER A 122 -3.95 8.45 -18.21
CA SER A 122 -4.78 7.99 -17.10
C SER A 122 -5.22 6.54 -17.27
N HIS A 123 -5.54 6.11 -18.50
CA HIS A 123 -5.83 4.71 -18.83
C HIS A 123 -4.65 3.79 -18.52
N THR A 124 -3.46 4.20 -18.94
CA THR A 124 -2.21 3.45 -18.71
C THR A 124 -1.93 3.33 -17.21
N MET A 125 -2.03 4.43 -16.46
CA MET A 125 -1.81 4.43 -15.01
C MET A 125 -2.83 3.56 -14.28
N ARG A 126 -4.12 3.65 -14.64
CA ARG A 126 -5.17 2.78 -14.07
C ARG A 126 -4.85 1.32 -14.32
N THR A 127 -4.47 0.97 -15.54
CA THR A 127 -4.16 -0.43 -15.87
C THR A 127 -2.93 -0.92 -15.11
N ALA A 128 -1.87 -0.10 -15.04
CA ALA A 128 -0.63 -0.45 -14.36
C ALA A 128 -0.83 -0.62 -12.84
N PHE A 129 -1.42 0.36 -12.15
CA PHE A 129 -1.62 0.28 -10.69
C PHE A 129 -2.67 -0.76 -10.30
N GLY A 130 -3.70 -0.97 -11.13
CA GLY A 130 -4.65 -2.06 -10.94
C GLY A 130 -3.94 -3.42 -11.03
N ALA A 131 -3.12 -3.62 -12.05
CA ALA A 131 -2.34 -4.85 -12.22
C ALA A 131 -1.34 -5.06 -11.06
N LEU A 132 -0.63 -4.02 -10.62
CA LEU A 132 0.29 -4.09 -9.49
C LEU A 132 -0.43 -4.43 -8.18
N SER A 133 -1.61 -3.85 -7.95
CA SER A 133 -2.42 -4.16 -6.77
C SER A 133 -2.84 -5.63 -6.73
N VAL A 134 -3.33 -6.17 -7.86
CA VAL A 134 -3.69 -7.58 -8.02
C VAL A 134 -2.46 -8.49 -7.88
N ALA A 135 -1.33 -8.13 -8.49
CA ALA A 135 -0.10 -8.90 -8.42
C ALA A 135 0.41 -9.01 -6.97
N LEU A 136 0.42 -7.90 -6.22
CA LEU A 136 0.86 -7.89 -4.83
C LEU A 136 -0.10 -8.68 -3.92
N TYR A 137 -1.41 -8.56 -4.14
CA TYR A 137 -2.40 -9.34 -3.42
C TYR A 137 -2.21 -10.85 -3.67
N THR A 138 -2.01 -11.24 -4.93
CA THR A 138 -1.76 -12.62 -5.33
C THR A 138 -0.46 -13.14 -4.72
N TYR A 139 0.61 -12.34 -4.76
CA TYR A 139 1.88 -12.68 -4.10
C TYR A 139 1.66 -12.95 -2.61
N ASN A 140 0.93 -12.07 -1.91
CA ASN A 140 0.61 -12.25 -0.50
C ASN A 140 -0.16 -13.56 -0.25
N LEU A 141 -1.13 -13.93 -1.10
CA LEU A 141 -1.83 -15.20 -0.94
C LEU A 141 -0.90 -16.41 -1.13
N VAL A 142 -0.05 -16.39 -2.17
CA VAL A 142 0.94 -17.43 -2.42
C VAL A 142 1.88 -17.56 -1.24
N ASP A 143 2.38 -16.44 -0.74
CA ASP A 143 3.28 -16.40 0.41
C ASP A 143 2.68 -17.09 1.65
N VAL A 144 1.43 -16.76 1.95
CA VAL A 144 0.77 -17.15 3.20
C VAL A 144 0.18 -18.56 3.14
N LEU A 145 -0.17 -19.04 1.94
CA LEU A 145 -0.76 -20.36 1.72
C LEU A 145 0.27 -21.43 1.33
N LEU A 146 1.35 -21.05 0.65
CA LEU A 146 2.31 -21.98 0.05
C LEU A 146 3.76 -21.83 0.55
N LEU A 147 4.13 -20.66 1.08
CA LEU A 147 5.53 -20.36 1.47
C LEU A 147 5.70 -20.09 2.96
N ASP A 148 4.74 -20.52 3.77
CA ASP A 148 4.79 -20.42 5.24
C ASP A 148 5.05 -19.00 5.77
N GLY A 149 4.66 -17.97 5.01
CA GLY A 149 4.91 -16.56 5.33
C GLY A 149 4.24 -16.03 6.61
N VAL A 150 3.39 -16.85 7.25
CA VAL A 150 2.70 -16.56 8.52
C VAL A 150 3.06 -17.56 9.61
N GLU A 151 4.14 -18.32 9.46
CA GLU A 151 4.66 -19.03 10.61
C GLU A 151 5.05 -18.05 11.71
N PRO A 152 4.95 -18.41 13.00
CA PRO A 152 5.38 -17.54 14.07
C PRO A 152 6.87 -17.23 13.90
N ALA A 153 7.24 -15.95 13.86
CA ALA A 153 8.65 -15.59 13.84
C ALA A 153 9.32 -16.21 15.07
N ALA A 154 10.31 -17.09 14.86
CA ALA A 154 10.98 -17.79 15.95
C ALA A 154 11.58 -16.76 16.91
N GLN A 155 10.93 -16.58 18.05
CA GLN A 155 11.38 -15.67 19.10
C GLN A 155 12.71 -16.22 19.60
N ARG A 156 13.82 -15.56 19.23
CA ARG A 156 15.14 -15.95 19.74
C ARG A 156 15.22 -15.53 21.19
N VAL A 157 14.74 -16.41 22.05
CA VAL A 157 14.92 -16.33 23.49
C VAL A 157 16.36 -16.73 23.78
N SER A 158 17.22 -15.75 24.06
CA SER A 158 18.60 -16.00 24.47
C SER A 158 18.66 -15.95 26.00
N LEU A 159 19.14 -17.02 26.62
CA LEU A 159 19.53 -16.97 28.03
C LEU A 159 20.88 -16.26 28.12
N ALA A 160 20.90 -15.08 28.73
CA ALA A 160 22.14 -14.39 29.03
C ALA A 160 22.41 -14.53 30.55
N PRO A 161 23.57 -15.03 30.97
CA PRO A 161 23.94 -15.00 32.38
C PRO A 161 24.02 -13.54 32.83
N GLN A 162 23.31 -13.19 33.90
CA GLN A 162 23.35 -11.88 34.54
C GLN A 162 23.49 -12.06 36.04
N THR A 163 24.38 -11.29 36.65
CA THR A 163 24.50 -11.23 38.11
C THR A 163 23.33 -10.43 38.69
N ILE A 164 22.48 -11.08 39.50
CA ILE A 164 21.41 -10.41 40.25
C ILE A 164 21.94 -10.26 41.68
N GLY A 165 22.47 -9.09 42.01
CA GLY A 165 23.21 -8.88 43.26
C GLY A 165 24.55 -9.64 43.25
N GLU A 166 24.86 -10.38 44.32
CA GLU A 166 26.10 -11.18 44.44
C GLU A 166 25.95 -12.63 43.93
N ALA A 167 24.78 -13.02 43.43
CA ALA A 167 24.53 -14.38 42.93
C ALA A 167 24.51 -14.45 41.39
N PRO A 168 25.00 -15.54 40.79
CA PRO A 168 24.82 -15.78 39.36
C PRO A 168 23.34 -16.02 39.08
N GLY A 169 22.74 -15.19 38.23
CA GLY A 169 21.38 -15.32 37.73
C GLY A 169 21.35 -15.57 36.22
N LEU A 170 20.19 -15.98 35.72
CA LEU A 170 19.91 -16.09 34.29
C LEU A 170 18.85 -15.05 33.93
N ALA A 171 19.19 -14.13 33.03
CA ALA A 171 18.23 -13.23 32.43
C ALA A 171 17.72 -13.85 31.12
N LEU A 172 16.39 -13.96 31.02
CA LEU A 172 15.71 -14.23 29.76
C LEU A 172 15.74 -12.97 28.91
N VAL A 173 16.57 -12.94 27.87
CA VAL A 173 16.62 -11.84 26.92
C VAL A 173 15.80 -12.25 25.70
N ALA A 174 14.58 -11.73 25.59
CA ALA A 174 13.82 -11.77 24.36
C ALA A 174 14.37 -10.68 23.42
N ARG A 175 14.95 -11.08 22.28
CA ARG A 175 15.28 -10.15 21.19
C ARG A 175 14.12 -10.14 20.20
N TRP A 176 13.64 -8.93 19.91
CA TRP A 176 12.53 -8.63 19.00
C TRP A 176 13.05 -8.12 17.67
#